data_AF-A0A4Q0VWR9-F1
#
_entry.id   AF-A0A4Q0VWR9-F1
#
_cell.length_a   1.000
_cell.length_b   1.000
_cell.length_c   1.000
_cell.angle_alpha   90.00
_cell.angle_beta   90.00
_cell.angle_gamma   90.00
#
_symmetry.space_group_name_H-M   'P 1'
#
loop_
_entity.id
_entity.type
_entity.pdbx_description
1 polymer ?
#
loop_
_entity_poly.entity_id
_entity_poly.type
_entity_poly.pdbx_seq_one_letter_code
_entity_poly.pdbx_strand_id
1 'polypeptide(L)'
;MNIEFLPDIDQKTYEKLTQLSLEEKRTLWRLIQHTSKDGYVLCRFETEKMKLLEQKGFIQRNEFFRGRELSFFVLPSAQQLLKELRKKVR
;
A
#
# COMPACT_ATOMS: atom_id res chain seq x y z
N MET A 1 -10.82 -4.91 13.94
CA MET A 1 -11.08 -4.11 12.72
C MET A 1 -12.25 -4.78 12.06
N ASN A 2 -13.41 -4.13 12.08
CA ASN A 2 -14.60 -4.67 11.46
C ASN A 2 -14.55 -4.29 9.99
N ILE A 3 -14.14 -5.25 9.16
CA ILE A 3 -13.99 -5.08 7.70
C ILE A 3 -15.33 -4.71 7.06
N GLU A 4 -16.44 -5.14 7.66
CA GLU A 4 -17.82 -4.89 7.22
C GLU A 4 -18.22 -3.40 7.17
N PHE A 5 -17.50 -2.52 7.87
CA PHE A 5 -17.74 -1.06 7.81
C PHE A 5 -16.85 -0.35 6.78
N LEU A 6 -15.95 -1.07 6.12
CA LEU A 6 -15.18 -0.51 5.02
C LEU A 6 -16.06 -0.42 3.77
N PRO A 7 -15.82 0.55 2.88
CA PRO A 7 -16.41 0.58 1.54
C PRO A 7 -16.10 -0.71 0.77
N ASP A 8 -16.98 -1.09 -0.15
CA ASP A 8 -16.85 -2.32 -0.94
C ASP A 8 -15.48 -2.45 -1.65
N ILE A 9 -14.92 -1.33 -2.12
CA ILE A 9 -13.62 -1.31 -2.78
C ILE A 9 -12.49 -1.64 -1.80
N ASP A 10 -12.56 -1.12 -0.59
CA ASP A 10 -11.62 -1.39 0.49
C ASP A 10 -11.75 -2.83 0.99
N GLN A 11 -12.97 -3.38 1.08
CA GLN A 11 -13.21 -4.79 1.41
C GLN A 11 -12.58 -5.73 0.37
N LYS A 12 -12.86 -5.51 -0.92
CA LYS A 12 -12.26 -6.28 -2.02
C LYS A 12 -10.73 -6.18 -2.04
N THR A 13 -10.20 -5.01 -1.71
CA THR A 13 -8.75 -4.81 -1.61
C THR A 13 -8.18 -5.58 -0.42
N TYR A 14 -8.89 -5.61 0.71
CA TYR A 14 -8.51 -6.39 1.87
C TYR A 14 -8.50 -7.90 1.58
N GLU A 15 -9.52 -8.42 0.90
CA GLU A 15 -9.56 -9.83 0.47
C GLU A 15 -8.34 -10.19 -0.38
N LYS A 16 -8.00 -9.38 -1.38
CA LYS A 16 -6.79 -9.55 -2.18
C LYS A 16 -5.53 -9.50 -1.32
N LEU A 17 -5.47 -8.61 -0.33
CA LEU A 17 -4.34 -8.50 0.60
C LEU A 17 -4.15 -9.81 1.39
N THR A 18 -5.24 -10.49 1.77
CA THR A 18 -5.15 -11.79 2.47
C THR A 18 -4.50 -12.88 1.62
N GLN A 19 -4.58 -12.78 0.28
CA GLN A 19 -4.00 -13.73 -0.67
C GLN A 19 -2.52 -13.47 -0.96
N LEU A 20 -1.95 -12.36 -0.49
CA LEU A 20 -0.52 -12.08 -0.66
C LEU A 20 0.35 -13.11 0.08
N SER A 21 1.49 -13.44 -0.52
CA SER A 21 2.53 -14.22 0.14
C SER A 21 3.08 -13.47 1.37
N LEU A 22 3.72 -14.21 2.28
CA LEU A 22 4.27 -13.61 3.50
C LEU A 22 5.27 -12.48 3.21
N GLU A 23 6.11 -12.65 2.19
CA GLU A 23 7.11 -11.64 1.80
C GLU A 23 6.48 -10.38 1.18
N GLU A 24 5.44 -10.55 0.37
CA GLU A 24 4.67 -9.42 -0.18
C GLU A 24 3.94 -8.69 0.92
N LYS A 25 3.33 -9.41 1.87
CA LYS A 25 2.69 -8.82 3.06
C LYS A 25 3.69 -8.02 3.88
N ARG A 26 4.89 -8.57 4.14
CA ARG A 26 5.96 -7.86 4.85
C ARG A 26 6.41 -6.60 4.11
N THR A 27 6.57 -6.69 2.79
CA THR A 27 6.95 -5.54 1.96
C THR A 27 5.87 -4.46 2.01
N LEU A 28 4.61 -4.83 1.76
CA LEU A 28 3.48 -3.91 1.83
C LEU A 28 3.34 -3.29 3.23
N TRP A 29 3.48 -4.10 4.28
CA TRP A 29 3.45 -3.63 5.66
C TRP A 29 4.52 -2.57 5.91
N ARG A 30 5.76 -2.83 5.47
CA ARG A 30 6.87 -1.87 5.55
C ARG A 30 6.53 -0.57 4.82
N LEU A 31 5.98 -0.64 3.62
CA LEU A 31 5.57 0.54 2.86
C LEU A 31 4.48 1.35 3.60
N ILE A 32 3.50 0.66 4.19
CA ILE A 32 2.42 1.28 5.00
C ILE A 32 3.00 2.01 6.22
N GLN A 33 4.01 1.46 6.92
CA GLN A 33 4.60 2.13 8.08
C GLN A 33 5.28 3.45 7.71
N HIS A 34 5.88 3.51 6.52
CA HIS A 34 6.59 4.68 6.01
C HIS A 34 5.73 5.59 5.13
N THR A 35 4.44 5.29 4.97
CA THR A 35 3.54 6.11 4.17
C THR A 35 3.28 7.45 4.84
N SER A 36 3.35 8.52 4.05
CA SER A 36 3.06 9.90 4.46
C SER A 36 1.59 10.08 4.85
N LYS A 37 1.22 11.26 5.34
CA LYS A 37 -0.20 11.60 5.59
C LYS A 37 -1.02 11.63 4.30
N ASP A 38 -0.37 11.87 3.17
CA ASP A 38 -0.99 12.00 1.85
C ASP A 38 -1.06 10.67 1.08
N GLY A 39 -0.73 9.55 1.72
CA GLY A 39 -0.93 8.21 1.13
C GLY A 39 0.18 7.76 0.16
N TYR A 40 1.33 8.44 0.12
CA TYR A 40 2.48 8.00 -0.67
C TYR A 40 3.70 7.68 0.19
N VAL A 41 4.61 6.88 -0.35
CA VAL A 41 5.89 6.52 0.26
C VAL A 41 7.03 6.83 -0.70
N LEU A 42 8.15 7.30 -0.16
CA LEU A 42 9.38 7.53 -0.92
C LEU A 42 10.33 6.34 -0.70
N CYS A 43 10.91 5.86 -1.80
CA CYS A 43 11.81 4.71 -1.82
C CYS A 43 13.04 5.05 -2.65
N ARG A 44 14.23 4.71 -2.14
CA ARG A 44 15.50 4.92 -2.87
C ARG A 44 15.69 3.94 -4.03
N PHE A 45 15.19 2.72 -3.86
CA PHE A 45 15.30 1.66 -4.85
C PHE A 45 13.99 0.88 -4.91
N GLU A 46 13.66 0.38 -6.10
CA GLU A 46 12.54 -0.52 -6.31
C GLU A 46 13.02 -1.97 -6.17
N THR A 47 12.23 -2.78 -5.48
CA THR A 47 12.48 -4.22 -5.33
C THR A 47 11.52 -5.02 -6.21
N GLU A 48 11.84 -6.28 -6.51
CA GLU A 48 10.93 -7.17 -7.25
C GLU A 48 9.58 -7.32 -6.55
N LYS A 49 9.56 -7.36 -5.21
CA LYS A 49 8.32 -7.42 -4.44
C LYS A 49 7.47 -6.17 -4.60
N MET A 50 8.10 -4.99 -4.72
CA MET A 50 7.37 -3.76 -5.02
C MET A 50 6.76 -3.81 -6.42
N LYS A 51 7.48 -4.30 -7.43
CA LYS A 51 6.93 -4.50 -8.78
C LYS A 51 5.72 -5.45 -8.77
N LEU A 52 5.80 -6.55 -8.02
CA LEU A 52 4.68 -7.48 -7.87
C LEU A 52 3.48 -6.82 -7.17
N LEU A 53 3.72 -6.03 -6.12
CA LEU A 53 2.67 -5.26 -5.45
C LEU A 53 2.04 -4.21 -6.37
N GLU A 54 2.83 -3.60 -7.26
CA GLU A 54 2.35 -2.64 -8.27
C GLU A 54 1.48 -3.33 -9.31
N GLN A 55 1.93 -4.46 -9.86
CA GLN A 55 1.14 -5.28 -10.80
C GLN A 55 -0.18 -5.76 -10.20
N LYS A 56 -0.20 -6.03 -8.89
CA LYS A 56 -1.40 -6.43 -8.15
C LYS A 56 -2.28 -5.24 -7.72
N GLY A 57 -1.84 -4.00 -7.98
CA GLY A 57 -2.59 -2.76 -7.69
C GLY A 57 -2.55 -2.32 -6.22
N PHE A 58 -1.67 -2.89 -5.39
CA PHE A 58 -1.51 -2.47 -3.99
C PHE A 58 -0.67 -1.21 -3.84
N ILE A 59 0.22 -0.94 -4.80
CA ILE A 59 0.94 0.31 -4.91
C ILE A 59 0.88 0.80 -6.35
N GLN A 60 1.13 2.08 -6.55
CA GLN A 60 1.17 2.68 -7.89
C GLN A 60 2.26 3.73 -7.92
N ARG A 61 3.14 3.70 -8.91
CA ARG A 61 4.15 4.74 -9.07
C ARG A 61 3.50 6.11 -9.26
N ASN A 62 4.01 7.10 -8.54
CA ASN A 62 3.59 8.49 -8.64
C ASN A 62 4.47 9.22 -9.68
N GLU A 63 3.99 9.27 -10.91
CA GLU A 63 4.70 9.88 -12.05
C GLU A 63 4.84 11.41 -11.93
N PHE A 64 4.07 12.05 -11.05
CA PHE A 64 4.13 13.50 -10.84
C PHE A 64 5.25 13.92 -9.89
N PHE A 65 5.88 12.98 -9.19
CA PHE A 65 6.94 13.28 -8.25
C PHE A 65 8.27 13.55 -8.98
N ARG A 66 8.85 14.73 -8.75
CA ARG A 66 10.10 15.19 -9.40
C ARG A 66 11.35 15.11 -8.51
N GLY A 67 11.31 14.29 -7.46
CA GLY A 67 12.46 14.10 -6.56
C GLY A 67 13.49 13.11 -7.09
N ARG A 68 14.59 12.93 -6.35
CA ARG A 68 15.63 11.93 -6.65
C ARG A 68 15.23 10.50 -6.28
N GLU A 69 14.19 10.37 -5.45
CA GLU A 69 13.67 9.09 -4.98
C GLU A 69 12.46 8.67 -5.81
N LEU A 70 12.13 7.38 -5.76
CA LEU A 70 10.90 6.85 -6.34
C LEU A 70 9.75 7.12 -5.38
N SER A 71 8.63 7.61 -5.91
CA SER A 71 7.41 7.84 -5.14
C SER A 71 6.35 6.85 -5.56
N PHE A 72 5.67 6.25 -4.58
CA PHE A 72 4.58 5.30 -4.81
C PHE A 72 3.38 5.67 -3.94
N PHE A 73 2.20 5.76 -4.53
CA PHE A 73 0.94 5.72 -3.78
C PHE A 73 0.74 4.33 -3.21
N VAL A 74 0.36 4.25 -1.94
CA VAL A 74 0.09 2.99 -1.24
C VAL A 74 -1.42 2.84 -1.12
N LEU A 75 -1.93 1.69 -1.56
CA LEU A 75 -3.36 1.38 -1.61
C LEU A 75 -4.19 2.51 -2.25
N PRO A 76 -3.86 2.95 -3.49
CA PRO A 76 -4.48 4.13 -4.10
C PRO A 76 -6.01 4.03 -4.17
N SER A 77 -6.55 2.83 -4.39
CA SER A 77 -7.98 2.55 -4.44
C SER A 77 -8.64 2.28 -3.08
N ALA A 78 -7.88 2.14 -2.00
CA ALA A 78 -8.39 1.69 -0.69
C ALA A 78 -7.80 2.53 0.46
N GLN A 79 -8.12 3.83 0.43
CA GLN A 79 -7.59 4.81 1.38
C GLN A 79 -8.13 4.64 2.80
N GLN A 80 -9.35 4.10 2.98
CA GLN A 80 -9.87 3.83 4.32
C GLN A 80 -9.16 2.63 4.94
N LEU A 81 -8.94 1.58 4.14
CA LEU A 81 -8.15 0.42 4.51
C LEU A 81 -6.73 0.85 4.91
N LEU A 82 -6.08 1.72 4.12
CA LEU A 82 -4.76 2.25 4.47
C LEU A 82 -4.75 2.93 5.85
N LYS A 83 -5.74 3.79 6.12
CA LYS A 83 -5.87 4.47 7.43
C LYS A 83 -6.02 3.47 8.57
N GLU A 84 -6.85 2.45 8.40
CA GLU A 84 -7.07 1.40 9.40
C GLU A 84 -5.82 0.54 9.63
N LEU A 85 -5.13 0.13 8.55
CA LEU A 85 -3.89 -0.63 8.66
C LEU A 85 -2.81 0.18 9.35
N ARG A 86 -2.66 1.47 9.02
CA ARG A 86 -1.68 2.36 9.63
C ARG A 86 -1.89 2.55 11.14
N LYS A 87 -3.13 2.49 11.64
CA LYS A 87 -3.41 2.51 13.09
C LYS A 87 -2.83 1.28 13.81
N LYS A 88 -2.76 0.13 13.15
CA LYS A 88 -2.24 -1.14 13.71
C LYS A 88 -0.73 -1.31 13.60
N VAL A 89 -0.12 -0.51 12.74
CA VAL A 89 1.30 -0.55 12.41
C VAL A 89 2.15 0.24 13.43
N ARG A 90 1.48 1.02 14.29
CA ARG A 90 2.08 1.79 15.38
C ARG A 90 2.60 0.92 16.52
#